data_AF-A0A1I8C1K1-F1
#
_entry.id   AF-A0A1I8C1K1-F1
#
_cell.length_a   1.000
_cell.length_b   1.000
_cell.length_c   1.000
_cell.angle_alpha   90.00
_cell.angle_beta   90.00
_cell.angle_gamma   90.00
#
_symmetry.space_group_name_H-M   'P 1'
#
loop_
_entity.id
_entity.type
_entity.pdbx_description
1 polymer ?
#
loop_
_entity_poly.entity_id
_entity_poly.type
_entity_poly.pdbx_seq_one_letter_code
_entity_poly.pdbx_strand_id
1 'polypeptide(L)'
;MSLDEYSDIMRVELKQHVDKICDDLTPQSYLDNAVFYFERDDGAKASGMIWECSSLQLKYFLTGNELGADGDKLQKRIVGFLITSCNDKELKEKLISAWPSVDLSQENAHDYKFGLGFVKYMLKSAMVFCNVLYEINERKSFNRDDLLNWLPDYLMLEVMIPIDGEWKMIDEYIHEGKLKLEGEKPNMSLIKL
;
A
#
# COMPACT_ATOMS: atom_id res chain seq x y z
N MET A 1 18.26 11.40 30.81
CA MET A 1 18.13 10.54 29.62
C MET A 1 19.39 10.75 28.80
N SER A 2 20.18 9.70 28.59
CA SER A 2 21.46 9.77 27.87
C SER A 2 21.24 9.79 26.36
N LEU A 3 22.15 10.45 25.65
CA LEU A 3 22.19 10.58 24.18
C LEU A 3 22.35 9.24 23.43
N ASP A 4 22.53 8.12 24.15
CA ASP A 4 22.79 6.80 23.57
C ASP A 4 21.51 6.08 23.07
N GLU A 5 20.31 6.48 23.51
CA GLU A 5 19.03 5.87 23.04
C GLU A 5 18.59 6.36 21.64
N TYR A 6 19.29 7.33 21.07
CA TYR A 6 19.06 7.82 19.70
C TYR A 6 19.82 7.00 18.63
N SER A 7 20.78 6.16 19.02
CA SER A 7 21.72 5.51 18.09
C SER A 7 21.14 4.33 17.28
N ASP A 8 19.93 3.87 17.59
CA ASP A 8 19.27 2.72 16.94
C ASP A 8 18.12 3.13 16.02
N ILE A 9 18.24 4.28 15.33
CA ILE A 9 17.48 4.49 14.09
C ILE A 9 18.17 3.60 13.05
N MET A 10 17.84 2.31 13.05
CA MET A 10 18.22 1.35 12.00
C MET A 10 18.14 2.07 10.66
N ARG A 11 19.19 1.99 9.83
CA ARG A 11 19.01 2.23 8.39
C ARG A 11 18.01 1.19 7.92
N VAL A 12 16.78 1.64 7.77
CA VAL A 12 15.62 0.83 7.47
C VAL A 12 15.62 0.63 5.95
N GLU A 13 16.08 -0.52 5.48
CA GLU A 13 16.13 -0.84 4.05
C GLU A 13 14.90 -1.65 3.64
N LEU A 14 14.21 -1.17 2.61
CA LEU A 14 13.14 -1.88 1.92
C LEU A 14 13.73 -2.86 0.91
N LYS A 15 13.11 -4.04 0.83
CA LYS A 15 13.38 -5.00 -0.25
C LYS A 15 12.89 -4.40 -1.57
N GLN A 16 13.76 -4.33 -2.58
CA GLN A 16 13.49 -3.64 -3.84
C GLN A 16 12.70 -4.50 -4.84
N HIS A 17 11.61 -3.99 -5.40
CA HIS A 17 11.06 -4.53 -6.66
C HIS A 17 11.90 -4.05 -7.84
N VAL A 18 12.40 -4.99 -8.63
CA VAL A 18 13.03 -4.74 -9.93
C VAL A 18 11.90 -4.53 -10.92
N ASP A 19 11.45 -3.29 -11.05
CA ASP A 19 11.01 -2.66 -12.30
C ASP A 19 10.65 -1.20 -11.97
N LYS A 20 11.66 -0.32 -12.11
CA LYS A 20 11.51 1.12 -11.90
C LYS A 20 10.52 1.69 -12.92
N ILE A 21 9.33 2.04 -12.46
CA ILE A 21 8.43 2.97 -13.15
C ILE A 21 8.90 4.38 -12.71
N CYS A 22 9.47 5.20 -13.61
CA CYS A 22 9.98 6.60 -13.43
C CYS A 22 9.23 7.44 -12.35
N ASP A 23 9.75 8.40 -11.57
CA ASP A 23 10.99 9.23 -11.49
C ASP A 23 11.55 9.22 -10.04
N ASP A 24 12.76 9.75 -9.81
CA ASP A 24 13.57 10.04 -8.57
C ASP A 24 13.13 9.62 -7.14
N LEU A 25 11.84 9.49 -6.83
CA LEU A 25 11.31 9.12 -5.52
C LEU A 25 10.82 7.65 -5.52
N THR A 26 11.56 6.81 -4.82
CA THR A 26 11.18 5.41 -4.53
C THR A 26 10.54 5.31 -3.14
N PRO A 27 9.86 4.20 -2.79
CA PRO A 27 9.44 3.94 -1.42
C PRO A 27 10.58 4.13 -0.41
N GLN A 28 11.80 3.68 -0.75
CA GLN A 28 12.98 3.89 0.08
C GLN A 28 13.31 5.38 0.23
N SER A 29 13.24 6.16 -0.84
CA SER A 29 13.50 7.60 -0.81
C SER A 29 12.51 8.33 0.11
N TYR A 30 11.25 7.93 0.13
CA TYR A 30 10.26 8.45 1.08
C TYR A 30 10.57 8.04 2.52
N LEU A 31 10.99 6.80 2.74
CA LEU A 31 11.39 6.33 4.06
C LEU A 31 12.63 7.07 4.60
N ASP A 32 13.61 7.32 3.73
CA ASP A 32 14.80 8.11 4.06
C ASP A 32 14.42 9.57 4.40
N ASN A 33 13.49 10.17 3.63
CA ASN A 33 12.95 11.50 3.94
C ASN A 33 12.18 11.51 5.27
N ALA A 34 11.44 10.45 5.59
CA ALA A 34 10.74 10.32 6.86
C ALA A 34 11.71 10.32 8.05
N VAL A 35 12.83 9.57 7.92
CA VAL A 35 13.91 9.57 8.91
C VAL A 35 14.53 10.96 9.01
N PHE A 36 14.82 11.62 7.89
CA PHE A 36 15.37 12.98 7.88
C PHE A 36 14.48 13.99 8.63
N TYR A 37 13.16 13.95 8.44
CA TYR A 37 12.26 14.85 9.17
C TYR A 37 12.12 14.47 10.64
N PHE A 38 12.13 13.16 10.95
CA PHE A 38 12.11 12.66 12.32
C PHE A 38 13.32 13.15 13.13
N GLU A 39 14.53 13.07 12.55
CA GLU A 39 15.77 13.56 13.18
C GLU A 39 15.80 15.07 13.43
N ARG A 40 14.89 15.83 12.80
CA ARG A 40 14.74 17.28 12.96
C ARG A 40 13.54 17.65 13.83
N ASP A 41 13.00 16.66 14.56
CA ASP A 41 11.81 16.79 15.40
C ASP A 41 10.54 17.25 14.64
N ASP A 42 10.51 17.12 13.31
CA ASP A 42 9.36 17.45 12.45
C ASP A 42 8.48 16.21 12.25
N GLY A 43 7.80 15.80 13.32
CA GLY A 43 7.01 14.57 13.34
C GLY A 43 5.82 14.58 12.37
N ALA A 44 5.25 15.75 12.06
CA ALA A 44 4.17 15.87 11.08
C ALA A 44 4.64 15.52 9.67
N LYS A 45 5.75 16.13 9.22
CA LYS A 45 6.32 15.79 7.89
C LYS A 45 6.88 14.38 7.85
N ALA A 46 7.49 13.91 8.94
CA ALA A 46 7.93 12.53 9.04
C ALA A 46 6.75 11.57 8.82
N SER A 47 5.62 11.79 9.50
CA SER A 47 4.40 11.00 9.30
C SER A 47 3.84 11.08 7.88
N GLY A 48 3.89 12.25 7.24
CA GLY A 48 3.51 12.38 5.82
C GLY A 48 4.36 11.51 4.91
N MET A 49 5.69 11.54 5.09
CA MET A 49 6.60 10.71 4.30
C MET A 49 6.44 9.20 4.57
N ILE A 50 6.06 8.80 5.80
CA ILE A 50 5.73 7.40 6.14
C ILE A 50 4.51 6.92 5.36
N TRP A 51 3.47 7.75 5.28
CA TRP A 51 2.27 7.46 4.49
C TRP A 51 2.63 7.32 3.01
N GLU A 52 3.32 8.31 2.42
CA GLU A 52 3.74 8.28 1.01
C GLU A 52 4.59 7.06 0.67
N CYS A 53 5.54 6.69 1.53
CA CYS A 53 6.34 5.47 1.40
C CYS A 53 5.44 4.23 1.28
N SER A 54 4.48 4.09 2.20
CA SER A 54 3.63 2.90 2.30
C SER A 54 2.62 2.84 1.14
N SER A 55 2.03 3.96 0.77
CA SER A 55 1.10 4.08 -0.36
C SER A 55 1.80 3.80 -1.69
N LEU A 56 3.02 4.31 -1.90
CA LEU A 56 3.77 4.02 -3.12
C LEU A 56 4.18 2.54 -3.21
N GLN A 57 4.59 1.92 -2.10
CA GLN A 57 4.87 0.48 -2.10
C GLN A 57 3.62 -0.36 -2.41
N LEU A 58 2.45 0.03 -1.86
CA LEU A 58 1.19 -0.62 -2.20
C LEU A 58 0.85 -0.43 -3.68
N LYS A 59 1.08 0.76 -4.24
CA LYS A 59 0.89 1.02 -5.67
C LYS A 59 1.77 0.11 -6.53
N TYR A 60 3.06 -0.01 -6.21
CA TYR A 60 3.97 -0.92 -6.91
C TYR A 60 3.52 -2.38 -6.83
N PHE A 61 3.15 -2.83 -5.63
CA PHE A 61 2.60 -4.17 -5.42
C PHE A 61 1.38 -4.42 -6.31
N LEU A 62 0.43 -3.48 -6.37
CA LEU A 62 -0.78 -3.62 -7.18
C LEU A 62 -0.48 -3.57 -8.68
N THR A 63 0.36 -2.64 -9.13
CA THR A 63 0.73 -2.52 -10.54
C THR A 63 1.42 -3.79 -11.04
N GLY A 64 2.32 -4.38 -10.23
CA GLY A 64 2.93 -5.67 -10.52
C GLY A 64 1.94 -6.85 -10.61
N ASN A 65 0.72 -6.67 -10.10
CA ASN A 65 -0.38 -7.62 -10.19
C ASN A 65 -1.51 -7.12 -11.11
N GLU A 66 -1.20 -6.24 -12.07
CA GLU A 66 -2.14 -5.71 -13.08
C GLU A 66 -3.36 -5.01 -12.47
N LEU A 67 -3.14 -4.29 -11.36
CA LEU A 67 -4.14 -3.48 -10.68
C LEU A 67 -3.63 -2.06 -10.43
N GLY A 68 -4.51 -1.08 -10.59
CA GLY A 68 -4.32 0.28 -10.13
C GLY A 68 -5.40 0.63 -9.12
N ALA A 69 -5.02 1.29 -8.03
CA ALA A 69 -5.94 1.74 -7.00
C ALA A 69 -5.53 3.14 -6.52
N ASP A 70 -6.34 4.11 -6.88
CA ASP A 70 -6.16 5.49 -6.44
C ASP A 70 -7.16 5.81 -5.31
N GLY A 71 -6.72 6.66 -4.39
CA GLY A 71 -7.53 7.13 -3.27
C GLY A 71 -7.48 6.24 -2.01
N ASP A 72 -7.51 6.91 -0.87
CA ASP A 72 -7.27 6.28 0.43
C ASP A 72 -8.31 5.20 0.75
N LYS A 73 -9.59 5.44 0.45
CA LYS A 73 -10.67 4.51 0.79
C LYS A 73 -10.46 3.14 0.14
N LEU A 74 -10.09 3.13 -1.15
CA LEU A 74 -9.83 1.90 -1.89
C LEU A 74 -8.55 1.23 -1.38
N GLN A 75 -7.47 1.98 -1.17
CA GLN A 75 -6.22 1.46 -0.61
C GLN A 75 -6.42 0.80 0.75
N LYS A 76 -7.10 1.46 1.69
CA LYS A 76 -7.41 0.91 3.02
C LYS A 76 -8.22 -0.38 2.91
N ARG A 77 -9.16 -0.44 1.96
CA ARG A 77 -9.98 -1.64 1.73
C ARG A 77 -9.16 -2.80 1.18
N ILE A 78 -8.25 -2.54 0.25
CA ILE A 78 -7.32 -3.53 -0.30
C ILE A 78 -6.40 -4.09 0.80
N VAL A 79 -5.85 -3.25 1.68
CA VAL A 79 -5.05 -3.74 2.82
C VAL A 79 -5.90 -4.61 3.75
N GLY A 80 -7.16 -4.24 3.99
CA GLY A 80 -8.12 -5.06 4.72
C GLY A 80 -8.37 -6.43 4.08
N PHE A 81 -8.41 -6.52 2.75
CA PHE A 81 -8.42 -7.78 2.03
C PHE A 81 -7.14 -8.59 2.31
N LEU A 82 -5.95 -7.99 2.11
CA LEU A 82 -4.67 -8.67 2.33
C LEU A 82 -4.56 -9.26 3.75
N ILE A 83 -4.98 -8.52 4.78
CA ILE A 83 -5.03 -9.02 6.16
C ILE A 83 -5.96 -10.23 6.29
N THR A 84 -7.09 -10.21 5.60
CA THR A 84 -8.13 -11.24 5.70
C THR A 84 -7.75 -12.51 4.95
N SER A 85 -7.30 -12.37 3.70
CA SER A 85 -7.06 -13.45 2.73
C SER A 85 -5.63 -14.01 2.75
N CYS A 86 -4.67 -13.36 3.41
CA CYS A 86 -3.32 -13.89 3.54
C CYS A 86 -3.32 -15.21 4.33
N ASN A 87 -3.00 -16.30 3.65
CA ASN A 87 -2.94 -17.65 4.23
C ASN A 87 -1.63 -17.92 5.00
N ASP A 88 -0.59 -17.13 4.74
CA ASP A 88 0.66 -17.20 5.49
C ASP A 88 0.50 -16.50 6.84
N LYS A 89 0.53 -17.30 7.91
CA LYS A 89 0.28 -16.81 9.27
C LYS A 89 1.30 -15.75 9.69
N GLU A 90 2.57 -15.89 9.32
CA GLU A 90 3.62 -14.96 9.72
C GLU A 90 3.45 -13.61 9.01
N LEU A 91 3.20 -13.64 7.70
CA LEU A 91 2.96 -12.42 6.92
C LEU A 91 1.68 -11.70 7.39
N LYS A 92 0.64 -12.46 7.69
CA LYS A 92 -0.61 -11.93 8.23
C LYS A 92 -0.42 -11.24 9.58
N GLU A 93 0.30 -11.85 10.51
CA GLU A 93 0.59 -11.24 11.82
C GLU A 93 1.41 -9.94 11.68
N LYS A 94 2.37 -9.93 10.74
CA LYS A 94 3.15 -8.72 10.41
C LYS A 94 2.27 -7.62 9.80
N LEU A 95 1.34 -7.93 8.91
CA LEU A 95 0.38 -6.95 8.37
C LEU A 95 -0.54 -6.38 9.47
N ILE A 96 -1.12 -7.24 10.30
CA ILE A 96 -2.04 -6.85 11.39
C ILE A 96 -1.34 -5.90 12.38
N SER A 97 -0.07 -6.18 12.69
CA SER A 97 0.70 -5.36 13.63
C SER A 97 1.16 -4.03 13.03
N ALA A 98 1.54 -4.01 11.75
CA ALA A 98 2.10 -2.82 11.10
C ALA A 98 1.01 -1.84 10.63
N TRP A 99 -0.05 -2.33 9.98
CA TRP A 99 -1.00 -1.49 9.25
C TRP A 99 -1.65 -0.38 10.10
N PRO A 100 -2.14 -0.63 11.34
CA PRO A 100 -2.79 0.42 12.12
C PRO A 100 -1.92 1.67 12.34
N SER A 101 -0.60 1.48 12.46
CA SER A 101 0.32 2.61 12.65
C SER A 101 0.62 3.35 11.36
N VAL A 102 0.67 2.62 10.24
CA VAL A 102 0.80 3.21 8.91
C VAL A 102 -0.44 4.06 8.61
N ASP A 103 -1.64 3.53 8.86
CA ASP A 103 -2.90 4.24 8.66
C ASP A 103 -2.98 5.51 9.51
N LEU A 104 -2.60 5.43 10.80
CA LEU A 104 -2.54 6.60 11.69
C LEU A 104 -1.50 7.65 11.27
N SER A 105 -0.47 7.28 10.50
CA SER A 105 0.54 8.24 10.04
C SER A 105 -0.07 9.28 9.10
N GLN A 106 -1.10 8.89 8.34
CA GLN A 106 -1.87 9.81 7.50
C GLN A 106 -2.53 10.90 8.33
N GLU A 107 -3.25 10.53 9.40
CA GLU A 107 -3.90 11.49 10.28
C GLU A 107 -2.87 12.38 10.99
N ASN A 108 -1.76 11.79 11.46
CA ASN A 108 -0.70 12.53 12.16
C ASN A 108 0.04 13.53 11.26
N ALA A 109 0.05 13.31 9.94
CA ALA A 109 0.61 14.24 8.97
C ALA A 109 -0.24 15.52 8.85
N HIS A 110 -1.55 15.41 9.02
CA HIS A 110 -2.49 16.54 8.94
C HIS A 110 -2.68 17.25 10.27
N ASP A 111 -2.86 16.48 11.35
CA ASP A 111 -3.13 16.97 12.69
C ASP A 111 -2.17 16.22 13.61
N TYR A 112 -1.01 16.84 13.87
CA TYR A 112 0.11 16.24 14.59
C TYR A 112 -0.25 15.93 16.05
N LYS A 113 -0.85 14.76 16.25
CA LYS A 113 -1.46 14.32 17.51
C LYS A 113 -0.54 13.47 18.37
N PHE A 114 0.39 12.73 17.76
CA PHE A 114 0.96 11.55 18.42
C PHE A 114 2.42 11.68 18.91
N GLY A 115 3.08 12.82 18.70
CA GLY A 115 4.43 13.08 19.20
C GLY A 115 5.51 12.16 18.61
N LEU A 116 6.78 12.51 18.81
CA LEU A 116 7.92 11.84 18.14
C LEU A 116 8.07 10.37 18.54
N GLY A 117 7.82 10.03 19.82
CA GLY A 117 7.91 8.65 20.27
C GLY A 117 7.02 7.70 19.46
N PHE A 118 5.83 8.15 19.08
CA PHE A 118 4.92 7.38 18.24
C PHE A 118 5.32 7.40 16.76
N VAL A 119 5.86 8.51 16.26
CA VAL A 119 6.43 8.58 14.89
C VAL A 119 7.55 7.55 14.69
N LYS A 120 8.39 7.32 15.71
CA LYS A 120 9.41 6.24 15.67
C LYS A 120 8.78 4.85 15.48
N TYR A 121 7.61 4.61 16.09
CA TYR A 121 6.87 3.36 15.91
C TYR A 121 6.27 3.27 14.50
N MET A 122 5.69 4.37 13.98
CA MET A 122 5.17 4.45 12.61
C MET A 122 6.24 4.14 11.56
N LEU A 123 7.47 4.67 11.73
CA LEU A 123 8.61 4.39 10.83
C LEU A 123 8.89 2.89 10.72
N LYS A 124 8.97 2.21 11.87
CA LYS A 124 9.19 0.75 11.93
C LYS A 124 8.03 -0.01 11.30
N SER A 125 6.80 0.42 11.54
CA SER A 125 5.61 -0.19 10.96
C SER A 125 5.58 -0.06 9.43
N ALA A 126 5.95 1.09 8.87
CA ALA A 126 6.03 1.26 7.41
C ALA A 126 7.07 0.32 6.79
N MET A 127 8.24 0.12 7.41
CA MET A 127 9.21 -0.88 6.95
C MET A 127 8.59 -2.27 6.88
N VAL A 128 7.98 -2.70 7.99
CA VAL A 128 7.40 -4.04 8.11
C VAL A 128 6.31 -4.23 7.06
N PHE A 129 5.40 -3.25 6.95
CA PHE A 129 4.33 -3.25 5.96
C PHE A 129 4.88 -3.39 4.54
N CYS A 130 5.83 -2.53 4.15
CA CYS A 130 6.40 -2.52 2.81
C CYS A 130 7.11 -3.85 2.47
N ASN A 131 7.89 -4.38 3.41
CA ASN A 131 8.59 -5.65 3.23
C ASN A 131 7.64 -6.85 3.19
N VAL A 132 6.50 -6.80 3.87
CA VAL A 132 5.48 -7.85 3.75
C VAL A 132 4.82 -7.82 2.38
N LEU A 133 4.50 -6.63 1.83
CA LEU A 133 3.97 -6.53 0.47
C LEU A 133 4.93 -7.15 -0.55
N TYR A 134 6.23 -6.85 -0.42
CA TYR A 134 7.27 -7.48 -1.23
C TYR A 134 7.23 -9.02 -1.10
N GLU A 135 7.18 -9.55 0.12
CA GLU A 135 7.17 -11.00 0.35
C GLU A 135 5.90 -11.70 -0.17
N ILE A 136 4.74 -11.05 -0.07
CA ILE A 136 3.49 -11.59 -0.65
C ILE A 136 3.64 -11.73 -2.17
N ASN A 137 4.23 -10.73 -2.83
CA ASN A 137 4.45 -10.74 -4.26
C ASN A 137 5.45 -11.83 -4.69
N GLU A 138 6.61 -11.91 -4.02
CA GLU A 138 7.63 -12.93 -4.31
C GLU A 138 7.10 -14.36 -4.16
N ARG A 139 6.26 -14.59 -3.15
CA ARG A 139 5.62 -15.89 -2.90
C ARG A 139 4.41 -16.13 -3.80
N LYS A 140 4.05 -15.19 -4.69
CA LYS A 140 2.84 -15.23 -5.53
C LYS A 140 1.58 -15.59 -4.75
N SER A 141 1.48 -15.07 -3.52
CA SER A 141 0.42 -15.42 -2.56
C SER A 141 -0.79 -14.50 -2.65
N PHE A 142 -0.80 -13.58 -3.61
CA PHE A 142 -1.91 -12.69 -3.91
C PHE A 142 -2.64 -13.17 -5.17
N ASN A 143 -3.98 -13.16 -5.12
CA ASN A 143 -4.82 -13.44 -6.26
C ASN A 143 -5.68 -12.19 -6.55
N ARG A 144 -5.50 -11.63 -7.75
CA ARG A 144 -6.21 -10.45 -8.23
C ARG A 144 -7.72 -10.66 -8.26
N ASP A 145 -8.16 -11.79 -8.79
CA ASP A 145 -9.58 -12.06 -9.03
C ASP A 145 -10.31 -12.26 -7.69
N ASP A 146 -9.64 -12.85 -6.70
CA ASP A 146 -10.17 -12.96 -5.34
C ASP A 146 -10.38 -11.58 -4.68
N LEU A 147 -9.45 -10.63 -4.91
CA LEU A 147 -9.63 -9.25 -4.43
C LEU A 147 -10.84 -8.60 -5.09
N LEU A 148 -10.93 -8.67 -6.42
CA LEU A 148 -12.00 -8.02 -7.17
C LEU A 148 -13.39 -8.58 -6.80
N ASN A 149 -13.49 -9.88 -6.57
CA ASN A 149 -14.72 -10.53 -6.09
C ASN A 149 -15.04 -10.22 -4.61
N TRP A 150 -14.05 -9.81 -3.81
CA TRP A 150 -14.24 -9.46 -2.40
C TRP A 150 -14.63 -8.00 -2.19
N LEU A 151 -14.24 -7.12 -3.11
CA LEU A 151 -14.59 -5.70 -3.05
C LEU A 151 -16.10 -5.49 -3.25
N PRO A 152 -16.71 -4.51 -2.56
CA PRO A 152 -18.07 -4.10 -2.91
C PRO A 152 -18.06 -3.44 -4.30
N ASP A 153 -19.13 -3.63 -5.07
CA ASP A 153 -19.21 -3.24 -6.48
C ASP A 153 -18.74 -1.80 -6.74
N TYR A 154 -19.17 -0.84 -5.92
CA TYR A 154 -18.79 0.57 -6.10
C TYR A 154 -17.28 0.81 -5.96
N LEU A 155 -16.56 0.06 -5.13
CA LEU A 155 -15.09 0.16 -5.03
C LEU A 155 -14.41 -0.64 -6.13
N MET A 156 -14.98 -1.77 -6.53
CA MET A 156 -14.44 -2.57 -7.61
C MET A 156 -14.47 -1.77 -8.93
N LEU A 157 -15.52 -0.99 -9.18
CA LEU A 157 -15.63 -0.11 -10.33
C LEU A 157 -14.56 1.00 -10.38
N GLU A 158 -14.04 1.43 -9.22
CA GLU A 158 -12.95 2.42 -9.09
C GLU A 158 -11.55 1.81 -9.34
N VAL A 159 -11.43 0.48 -9.46
CA VAL A 159 -10.15 -0.18 -9.73
C VAL A 159 -9.75 0.01 -11.19
N MET A 160 -8.48 0.35 -11.42
CA MET A 160 -7.91 0.39 -12.77
C MET A 160 -7.30 -0.96 -13.15
N ILE A 161 -7.49 -1.36 -14.40
CA ILE A 161 -6.87 -2.56 -14.97
C ILE A 161 -6.27 -2.26 -16.35
N PRO A 162 -5.26 -3.02 -16.79
CA PRO A 162 -4.76 -2.92 -18.16
C PRO A 162 -5.58 -3.79 -19.13
N ILE A 163 -6.09 -3.22 -20.21
CA ILE A 163 -6.65 -3.94 -21.37
C ILE A 163 -6.02 -3.37 -22.63
N ASP A 164 -5.46 -4.22 -23.48
CA ASP A 164 -4.73 -3.81 -24.71
C ASP A 164 -3.61 -2.78 -24.45
N GLY A 165 -3.02 -2.79 -23.26
CA GLY A 165 -1.96 -1.86 -22.85
C GLY A 165 -2.46 -0.48 -22.38
N GLU A 166 -3.78 -0.22 -22.40
CA GLU A 166 -4.37 0.98 -21.81
C GLU A 166 -4.76 0.69 -20.36
N TRP A 167 -4.49 1.62 -19.45
CA TRP A 167 -4.94 1.54 -18.05
C TRP A 167 -6.17 2.43 -17.87
N LYS A 168 -7.31 1.85 -17.51
CA LYS A 168 -8.55 2.58 -17.21
C LYS A 168 -9.30 1.94 -16.05
N MET A 169 -10.18 2.70 -15.43
CA MET A 169 -11.11 2.16 -14.43
C MET A 169 -12.00 1.08 -15.05
N ILE A 170 -12.37 0.07 -14.26
CA ILE A 170 -13.30 -0.97 -14.69
C ILE A 170 -14.61 -0.37 -15.18
N ASP A 171 -15.11 0.68 -14.52
CA ASP A 171 -16.31 1.40 -14.94
C ASP A 171 -16.21 1.96 -16.37
N GLU A 172 -15.07 2.56 -16.73
CA GLU A 172 -14.84 3.11 -18.06
C GLU A 172 -14.87 2.01 -19.13
N TYR A 173 -14.24 0.87 -18.84
CA TYR A 173 -14.27 -0.26 -19.76
C TYR A 173 -15.65 -0.88 -19.97
N ILE A 174 -16.50 -0.86 -18.94
CA ILE A 174 -17.89 -1.27 -19.05
C ILE A 174 -18.65 -0.30 -19.96
N HIS A 175 -18.45 1.01 -19.78
CA HIS A 175 -19.05 2.04 -20.64
C HIS A 175 -18.59 1.95 -22.10
N GLU A 176 -17.33 1.55 -22.34
CA GLU A 176 -16.78 1.29 -23.68
C GLU A 176 -17.25 -0.04 -24.28
N GLY A 177 -17.95 -0.89 -23.51
CA GLY A 177 -18.37 -2.23 -23.92
C GLY A 177 -17.23 -3.24 -24.05
N LYS A 178 -16.03 -2.90 -23.56
CA LYS A 178 -14.85 -3.79 -23.50
C LYS A 178 -14.97 -4.79 -22.35
N LEU A 179 -15.73 -4.47 -21.31
CA LEU A 179 -16.10 -5.37 -20.22
C LEU A 179 -17.61 -5.50 -20.10
N LYS A 180 -18.08 -6.66 -19.61
CA LYS A 180 -19.50 -6.92 -19.34
C LYS A 180 -19.67 -7.48 -17.93
N LEU A 181 -20.69 -6.98 -17.24
CA LEU A 181 -21.20 -7.58 -16.00
C LEU A 181 -22.21 -8.67 -16.40
N GLU A 182 -22.08 -9.93 -15.94
CA GLU A 182 -23.23 -10.86 -16.01
C GLU A 182 -23.99 -10.87 -14.69
N GLY A 183 -25.31 -10.65 -14.79
CA GLY A 183 -26.17 -10.48 -13.63
C GLY A 183 -25.93 -9.14 -12.93
N GLU A 184 -26.61 -8.92 -11.80
CA GLU A 184 -26.47 -7.70 -10.98
C GLU A 184 -25.11 -7.60 -10.25
N LYS A 185 -24.11 -8.42 -10.60
CA LYS A 185 -22.81 -8.45 -9.94
C LYS A 185 -21.67 -8.53 -10.96
N PRO A 186 -20.58 -7.78 -10.76
CA PRO A 186 -19.34 -8.03 -11.48
C PRO A 186 -18.81 -9.41 -11.08
N ASN A 187 -18.76 -10.33 -12.03
CA ASN A 187 -18.12 -11.61 -11.87
C ASN A 187 -16.90 -11.66 -12.78
N MET A 188 -15.71 -11.77 -12.18
CA MET A 188 -14.43 -11.81 -12.89
C MET A 188 -14.33 -12.96 -13.90
N SER A 189 -15.20 -13.98 -13.85
CA SER A 189 -15.24 -15.06 -14.85
C SER A 189 -15.64 -14.62 -16.27
N LEU A 190 -15.86 -13.32 -16.49
CA LEU A 190 -16.47 -12.75 -17.70
C LEU A 190 -15.63 -11.66 -18.35
N ILE A 191 -14.53 -11.31 -17.71
CA ILE A 191 -13.46 -10.56 -18.33
C ILE A 191 -12.65 -11.55 -19.15
N LYS A 192 -13.05 -11.76 -20.40
CA LYS A 192 -12.16 -12.33 -21.41
C LYS A 192 -11.40 -11.18 -22.05
N LEU A 193 -10.08 -11.17 -21.85
CA LEU A 193 -9.17 -10.51 -22.77
C LEU A 193 -9.30 -11.16 -24.16
#